data_AF-A0A9X3LXJ5-F1
#
_entry.id   AF-A0A9X3LXJ5-F1
#
_cell.length_a   1.000
_cell.length_b   1.000
_cell.length_c   1.000
_cell.angle_alpha   90.00
_cell.angle_beta   90.00
_cell.angle_gamma   90.00
#
_symmetry.space_group_name_H-M   'P 1'
#
loop_
_entity.id
_entity.type
_entity.pdbx_description
1 polymer ?
#
loop_
_entity_poly.entity_id
_entity_poly.type
_entity_poly.pdbx_seq_one_letter_code
_entity_poly.pdbx_strand_id
1 'polypeptide(L)'
;EGKLVVPGKETKSSPTFTDKDGKEAKAPEGSKFTIGEDFTAPEGYEVSIDENNGEITVTFPDESKLSGETAEEFNVPVTVTYPDGSTDKTDANFKLDTDGDGDPDVTDPDDDGDGIPDEDDSNPKVPNVNDHFDPKYTDGSGKPGSEVKIDKPVFKDNNGEETTAPEGTKFTKGEGAPEGVTVNEDGSITVEVPEDATPGSKIEVPVVVTYPDG
;
A
#
# COMPACT_ATOMS: atom_id res chain seq x y z
N GLU A 1 -1.90 -6.56 -24.18
CA GLU A 1 -1.56 -5.84 -22.93
C GLU A 1 -2.21 -6.60 -21.79
N GLY A 2 -1.49 -6.72 -20.68
CA GLY A 2 -2.02 -7.36 -19.47
C GLY A 2 -3.13 -6.51 -18.84
N LYS A 3 -3.96 -7.14 -18.02
CA LYS A 3 -4.89 -6.43 -17.14
C LYS A 3 -4.21 -6.14 -15.82
N LEU A 4 -4.30 -4.90 -15.35
CA LEU A 4 -3.77 -4.48 -14.06
C LEU A 4 -4.65 -4.98 -12.94
N VAL A 5 -4.04 -5.60 -11.94
CA VAL A 5 -4.68 -6.11 -10.75
C VAL A 5 -4.28 -5.23 -9.58
N VAL A 6 -5.22 -4.41 -9.11
CA VAL A 6 -5.01 -3.61 -7.92
C VAL A 6 -5.47 -4.40 -6.69
N PRO A 7 -4.64 -4.55 -5.65
CA PRO A 7 -5.02 -5.21 -4.40
C PRO A 7 -6.34 -4.68 -3.83
N GLY A 8 -7.12 -5.57 -3.22
CA GLY A 8 -8.45 -5.24 -2.68
C GLY A 8 -9.54 -4.95 -3.72
N LYS A 9 -9.24 -4.90 -5.03
CA LYS A 9 -10.20 -4.62 -6.11
C LYS A 9 -10.39 -5.83 -7.04
N GLU A 10 -11.59 -5.95 -7.60
CA GLU A 10 -11.87 -6.92 -8.67
C GLU A 10 -11.33 -6.43 -10.01
N THR A 11 -10.54 -7.28 -10.67
CA THR A 11 -10.08 -7.08 -12.04
C THR A 11 -10.77 -8.04 -12.97
N LYS A 12 -11.39 -7.51 -14.04
CA LYS A 12 -12.17 -8.31 -15.00
C LYS A 12 -11.53 -8.30 -16.38
N SER A 13 -11.51 -9.47 -17.01
CA SER A 13 -11.01 -9.65 -18.37
C SER A 13 -11.98 -10.50 -19.17
N SER A 14 -12.65 -9.89 -20.15
CA SER A 14 -13.56 -10.60 -21.05
C SER A 14 -12.83 -11.04 -22.32
N PRO A 15 -13.06 -12.27 -22.83
CA PRO A 15 -12.48 -12.72 -24.08
C PRO A 15 -13.07 -11.96 -25.27
N THR A 16 -12.27 -11.79 -26.31
CA THR A 16 -12.72 -11.25 -27.60
C THR A 16 -12.60 -12.32 -28.67
N PHE A 17 -13.55 -12.32 -29.61
CA PHE A 17 -13.58 -13.27 -30.71
C PHE A 17 -13.56 -12.51 -32.02
N THR A 18 -12.88 -13.07 -33.02
CA THR A 18 -12.91 -12.57 -34.39
C THR A 18 -13.32 -13.66 -35.36
N ASP A 19 -14.10 -13.30 -36.38
CA ASP A 19 -14.40 -14.19 -37.49
C ASP A 19 -13.16 -14.41 -38.39
N LYS A 20 -13.32 -15.28 -39.39
CA LYS A 20 -12.29 -15.58 -40.39
C LYS A 20 -11.78 -14.37 -41.19
N ASP A 21 -12.54 -13.26 -41.18
CA ASP A 21 -12.21 -12.03 -41.87
C ASP A 21 -11.62 -10.97 -40.89
N GLY A 22 -11.38 -11.37 -39.64
CA GLY A 22 -10.80 -10.53 -38.58
C GLY A 22 -11.77 -9.55 -37.93
N LYS A 23 -13.09 -9.70 -38.15
CA LYS A 23 -14.09 -8.82 -37.55
C LYS A 23 -14.56 -9.36 -36.20
N GLU A 24 -14.86 -8.46 -35.28
CA GLU A 24 -15.43 -8.80 -33.98
C GLU A 24 -16.66 -9.71 -34.14
N ALA A 25 -16.64 -10.81 -33.39
CA ALA A 25 -17.65 -11.84 -33.36
C ALA A 25 -17.98 -12.21 -31.91
N LYS A 26 -19.00 -13.04 -31.74
CA LYS A 26 -19.33 -13.65 -30.44
C LYS A 26 -19.04 -15.13 -30.51
N ALA A 27 -18.69 -15.71 -29.37
CA ALA A 27 -18.68 -17.16 -29.23
C ALA A 27 -20.06 -17.73 -29.62
N PRO A 28 -20.11 -18.88 -30.32
CA PRO A 28 -21.36 -19.59 -30.58
C PRO A 28 -22.17 -19.83 -29.30
N GLU A 29 -23.49 -19.73 -29.39
CA GLU A 29 -24.37 -20.02 -28.25
C GLU A 29 -24.16 -21.47 -27.78
N GLY A 30 -24.00 -21.66 -26.47
CA GLY A 30 -23.68 -22.96 -25.87
C GLY A 30 -22.19 -23.26 -25.74
N SER A 31 -21.31 -22.34 -26.14
CA SER A 31 -19.87 -22.45 -25.83
C SER A 31 -19.64 -22.38 -24.33
N LYS A 32 -18.67 -23.15 -23.83
CA LYS A 32 -18.31 -23.23 -22.41
C LYS A 32 -16.86 -22.85 -22.19
N PHE A 33 -16.61 -22.11 -21.11
CA PHE A 33 -15.30 -21.56 -20.79
C PHE A 33 -14.77 -22.15 -19.49
N THR A 34 -13.51 -22.56 -19.48
CA THR A 34 -12.85 -23.10 -18.29
C THR A 34 -11.43 -22.57 -18.16
N ILE A 35 -10.97 -22.42 -16.92
CA ILE A 35 -9.54 -22.28 -16.63
C ILE A 35 -8.87 -23.65 -16.84
N GLY A 36 -7.62 -23.67 -17.30
CA GLY A 36 -6.86 -24.90 -17.48
C GLY A 36 -6.79 -25.74 -16.21
N GLU A 37 -7.04 -27.05 -16.31
CA GLU A 37 -7.17 -27.94 -15.14
C GLU A 37 -5.93 -27.99 -14.23
N ASP A 38 -4.74 -27.74 -14.80
CA ASP A 38 -3.47 -27.74 -14.08
C ASP A 38 -3.09 -26.35 -13.53
N PHE A 39 -3.92 -25.32 -13.76
CA PHE A 39 -3.63 -23.97 -13.29
C PHE A 39 -3.82 -23.88 -11.78
N THR A 40 -2.81 -23.33 -11.12
CA THR A 40 -2.89 -22.90 -9.72
C THR A 40 -2.63 -21.41 -9.72
N ALA A 41 -3.53 -20.64 -9.11
CA ALA A 41 -3.32 -19.21 -8.94
C ALA A 41 -2.05 -18.96 -8.10
N PRO A 42 -1.25 -17.92 -8.41
CA PRO A 42 -0.15 -17.52 -7.55
C PRO A 42 -0.64 -17.24 -6.13
N GLU A 43 0.26 -17.35 -5.15
CA GLU A 43 -0.08 -17.12 -3.75
C GLU A 43 -0.72 -15.73 -3.56
N GLY A 44 -1.77 -15.68 -2.75
CA GLY A 44 -2.54 -14.46 -2.50
C GLY A 44 -3.60 -14.12 -3.55
N TYR A 45 -3.51 -14.64 -4.77
CA TYR A 45 -4.51 -14.40 -5.81
C TYR A 45 -5.68 -15.38 -5.76
N GLU A 46 -6.88 -14.85 -6.00
CA GLU A 46 -8.06 -15.64 -6.34
C GLU A 46 -8.42 -15.40 -7.81
N VAL A 47 -8.70 -16.49 -8.54
CA VAL A 47 -9.01 -16.44 -9.97
C VAL A 47 -10.25 -17.28 -10.24
N SER A 48 -11.21 -16.71 -10.96
CA SER A 48 -12.43 -17.40 -11.38
C SER A 48 -12.80 -17.05 -12.82
N ILE A 49 -13.62 -17.89 -13.45
CA ILE A 49 -14.14 -17.66 -14.80
C ILE A 49 -15.65 -17.90 -14.83
N ASP A 50 -16.40 -17.04 -15.50
CA ASP A 50 -17.80 -17.31 -15.83
C ASP A 50 -17.86 -18.30 -17.00
N GLU A 51 -18.36 -19.50 -16.73
CA GLU A 51 -18.43 -20.61 -17.69
C GLU A 51 -19.23 -20.30 -18.98
N ASN A 52 -20.09 -19.27 -18.96
CA ASN A 52 -21.01 -18.96 -20.07
C ASN A 52 -20.52 -17.82 -20.97
N ASN A 53 -19.77 -16.87 -20.43
CA ASN A 53 -19.26 -15.72 -21.20
C ASN A 53 -17.71 -15.63 -21.23
N GLY A 54 -17.03 -16.44 -20.42
CA GLY A 54 -15.57 -16.50 -20.35
C GLY A 54 -14.90 -15.34 -19.61
N GLU A 55 -15.66 -14.45 -18.98
CA GLU A 55 -15.11 -13.36 -18.17
C GLU A 55 -14.34 -13.92 -16.99
N ILE A 56 -13.05 -13.57 -16.94
CA ILE A 56 -12.16 -13.90 -15.84
C ILE A 56 -12.27 -12.78 -14.80
N THR A 57 -12.42 -13.15 -13.54
CA THR A 57 -12.28 -12.25 -12.40
C THR A 57 -11.06 -12.65 -11.59
N VAL A 58 -10.17 -11.69 -11.36
CA VAL A 58 -8.96 -11.82 -10.53
C VAL A 58 -9.04 -10.83 -9.38
N THR A 59 -8.70 -11.29 -8.17
CA THR A 59 -8.57 -10.46 -6.96
C THR A 59 -7.32 -10.85 -6.18
N PHE A 60 -6.75 -9.88 -5.48
CA PHE A 60 -5.81 -10.11 -4.37
C PHE A 60 -6.48 -9.58 -3.09
N PRO A 61 -7.26 -10.41 -2.37
CA PRO A 61 -8.20 -9.92 -1.37
C PRO A 61 -7.58 -9.54 -0.02
N ASP A 62 -6.39 -10.09 0.29
CA ASP A 62 -5.72 -9.92 1.58
C ASP A 62 -4.40 -9.20 1.40
N GLU A 63 -4.45 -7.87 1.41
CA GLU A 63 -3.29 -6.97 1.25
C GLU A 63 -2.16 -7.28 2.26
N SER A 64 -2.47 -7.85 3.42
CA SER A 64 -1.44 -8.23 4.41
C SER A 64 -0.52 -9.36 3.96
N LYS A 65 -0.83 -10.01 2.83
CA LYS A 65 0.02 -11.02 2.18
C LYS A 65 0.89 -10.47 1.07
N LEU A 66 0.81 -9.18 0.77
CA LEU A 66 1.75 -8.54 -0.16
C LEU A 66 3.16 -8.62 0.41
N SER A 67 4.10 -8.96 -0.48
CA SER A 67 5.52 -9.06 -0.16
C SER A 67 6.31 -9.02 -1.48
N GLY A 68 7.62 -8.84 -1.38
CA GLY A 68 8.50 -8.94 -2.55
C GLY A 68 8.54 -10.32 -3.24
N GLU A 69 7.87 -11.34 -2.71
CA GLU A 69 7.70 -12.65 -3.38
C GLU A 69 6.37 -12.75 -4.16
N THR A 70 5.49 -11.76 -4.04
CA THR A 70 4.20 -11.76 -4.74
C THR A 70 4.43 -11.71 -6.25
N ALA A 71 3.72 -12.56 -6.99
CA ALA A 71 3.84 -12.59 -8.45
C ALA A 71 3.32 -11.28 -9.07
N GLU A 72 4.20 -10.54 -9.73
CA GLU A 72 3.89 -9.28 -10.42
C GLU A 72 3.28 -9.49 -11.81
N GLU A 73 3.48 -10.66 -12.42
CA GLU A 73 2.88 -11.01 -13.71
C GLU A 73 2.60 -12.50 -13.80
N PHE A 74 1.42 -12.87 -14.28
CA PHE A 74 1.06 -14.26 -14.55
C PHE A 74 0.02 -14.40 -15.66
N ASN A 75 -0.05 -15.63 -16.21
CA ASN A 75 -0.98 -15.99 -17.27
C ASN A 75 -2.02 -16.98 -16.76
N VAL A 76 -3.29 -16.70 -17.01
CA VAL A 76 -4.41 -17.60 -16.76
C VAL A 76 -4.75 -18.33 -18.07
N PRO A 77 -4.50 -19.65 -18.18
CA PRO A 77 -4.84 -20.40 -19.38
C PRO A 77 -6.35 -20.63 -19.43
N VAL A 78 -6.96 -20.26 -20.55
CA VAL A 78 -8.39 -20.42 -20.80
C VAL A 78 -8.60 -21.39 -21.95
N THR A 79 -9.56 -22.30 -21.77
CA THR A 79 -10.07 -23.16 -22.83
C THR A 79 -11.53 -22.79 -23.09
N VAL A 80 -11.87 -22.57 -24.36
CA VAL A 80 -13.25 -22.51 -24.82
C VAL A 80 -13.60 -23.81 -25.53
N THR A 81 -14.72 -24.42 -25.16
CA THR A 81 -15.28 -25.60 -25.84
C THR A 81 -16.55 -25.17 -26.57
N TYR A 82 -16.56 -25.35 -27.88
CA TYR A 82 -17.68 -24.99 -28.74
C TYR A 82 -18.76 -26.09 -28.75
N PRO A 83 -20.00 -25.79 -29.18
CA PRO A 83 -21.08 -26.77 -29.24
C PRO A 83 -20.80 -27.99 -30.11
N ASP A 84 -19.90 -27.88 -31.09
CA ASP A 84 -19.48 -28.99 -31.96
C ASP A 84 -18.39 -29.87 -31.34
N GLY A 85 -17.96 -29.54 -30.11
CA GLY A 85 -16.92 -30.24 -29.35
C GLY A 85 -15.49 -29.83 -29.71
N SER A 86 -15.30 -28.91 -30.66
CA SER A 86 -13.99 -28.32 -30.92
C SER A 86 -13.58 -27.39 -29.78
N THR A 87 -12.29 -27.13 -29.64
CA THR A 87 -11.74 -26.31 -28.55
C THR A 87 -10.69 -25.35 -29.05
N ASP A 88 -10.66 -24.14 -28.50
CA ASP A 88 -9.55 -23.20 -28.62
C ASP A 88 -8.95 -22.92 -27.23
N LYS A 89 -7.65 -22.58 -27.22
CA LYS A 89 -6.91 -22.22 -26.02
C LYS A 89 -6.22 -20.89 -26.19
N THR A 90 -6.23 -20.09 -25.14
CA THR A 90 -5.52 -18.81 -25.08
C THR A 90 -5.17 -18.49 -23.64
N ASP A 91 -4.17 -17.63 -23.45
CA ASP A 91 -3.81 -17.14 -22.13
C ASP A 91 -4.32 -15.71 -21.94
N ALA A 92 -4.82 -15.41 -20.74
CA ALA A 92 -5.10 -14.06 -20.29
C ALA A 92 -3.98 -13.61 -19.34
N ASN A 93 -3.33 -12.50 -19.67
CA ASN A 93 -2.21 -11.95 -18.92
C ASN A 93 -2.70 -10.93 -17.88
N PHE A 94 -2.20 -11.05 -16.66
CA PHE A 94 -2.47 -10.15 -15.54
C PHE A 94 -1.16 -9.65 -14.96
N LYS A 95 -1.13 -8.39 -14.55
CA LYS A 95 0.01 -7.73 -13.92
C LYS A 95 -0.45 -7.05 -12.63
N LEU A 96 0.33 -7.13 -11.57
CA LEU A 96 0.09 -6.40 -10.33
C LEU A 96 0.30 -4.89 -10.58
N ASP A 97 -0.47 -4.09 -9.86
CA ASP A 97 -0.44 -2.62 -9.82
C ASP A 97 -0.74 -2.27 -8.35
N THR A 98 0.32 -2.28 -7.53
CA THR A 98 0.22 -2.30 -6.07
C THR A 98 -0.38 -1.01 -5.52
N ASP A 99 0.05 0.16 -6.00
CA ASP A 99 -0.47 1.47 -5.59
C ASP A 99 -1.71 1.94 -6.38
N GLY A 100 -1.97 1.34 -7.55
CA GLY A 100 -3.12 1.64 -8.40
C GLY A 100 -2.95 2.87 -9.29
N ASP A 101 -1.71 3.30 -9.59
CA ASP A 101 -1.42 4.45 -10.43
C ASP A 101 -1.52 4.18 -11.95
N GLY A 102 -1.48 2.89 -12.32
CA GLY A 102 -1.60 2.40 -13.68
C GLY A 102 -0.29 2.00 -14.38
N ASP A 103 0.87 2.12 -13.74
CA ASP A 103 2.11 1.44 -14.11
C ASP A 103 2.14 0.08 -13.40
N PRO A 104 2.27 -1.06 -14.10
CA PRO A 104 2.38 -2.33 -13.41
C PRO A 104 3.73 -2.46 -12.71
N ASP A 105 3.74 -3.12 -11.56
CA ASP A 105 4.92 -3.41 -10.72
C ASP A 105 6.16 -3.93 -11.49
N VAL A 106 5.96 -4.66 -12.59
CA VAL A 106 7.08 -5.14 -13.42
C VAL A 106 7.88 -4.01 -14.10
N THR A 107 7.33 -2.81 -14.16
CA THR A 107 7.92 -1.62 -14.79
C THR A 107 7.89 -0.37 -13.91
N ASP A 108 7.09 -0.37 -12.86
CA ASP A 108 7.08 0.65 -11.83
C ASP A 108 8.39 0.61 -11.01
N PRO A 109 9.08 1.74 -10.78
CA PRO A 109 10.23 1.80 -9.89
C PRO A 109 9.91 2.04 -8.39
N ASP A 110 8.64 2.27 -8.04
CA ASP A 110 8.17 2.57 -6.67
C ASP A 110 6.78 1.96 -6.47
N ASP A 111 6.76 0.63 -6.31
CA ASP A 111 5.54 -0.20 -6.39
C ASP A 111 4.41 0.20 -5.43
N ASP A 112 4.75 0.72 -4.25
CA ASP A 112 3.78 1.11 -3.22
C ASP A 112 3.55 2.63 -3.10
N GLY A 113 4.28 3.40 -3.92
CA GLY A 113 4.14 4.84 -4.06
C GLY A 113 4.52 5.63 -2.80
N ASP A 114 5.38 5.09 -1.95
CA ASP A 114 5.83 5.76 -0.73
C ASP A 114 7.02 6.73 -0.96
N GLY A 115 7.55 6.75 -2.18
CA GLY A 115 8.64 7.62 -2.61
C GLY A 115 10.03 7.05 -2.37
N ILE A 116 10.14 5.78 -1.95
CA ILE A 116 11.40 5.03 -1.86
C ILE A 116 11.46 4.06 -3.04
N PRO A 117 12.44 4.19 -3.96
CA PRO A 117 12.56 3.26 -5.07
C PRO A 117 12.73 1.81 -4.60
N ASP A 118 12.15 0.84 -5.31
CA ASP A 118 12.15 -0.57 -4.91
C ASP A 118 13.57 -1.15 -4.66
N GLU A 119 14.57 -0.62 -5.38
CA GLU A 119 15.98 -1.01 -5.21
C GLU A 119 16.56 -0.64 -3.84
N ASP A 120 16.03 0.41 -3.23
CA ASP A 120 16.41 0.95 -1.92
C ASP A 120 15.40 0.62 -0.82
N ASP A 121 14.23 0.06 -1.18
CA ASP A 121 13.19 -0.32 -0.23
C ASP A 121 13.38 -1.74 0.33
N SER A 122 13.25 -1.85 1.65
CA SER A 122 13.21 -3.13 2.36
C SER A 122 11.91 -3.90 2.17
N ASN A 123 10.82 -3.24 1.80
CA ASN A 123 9.51 -3.84 1.57
C ASN A 123 8.73 -3.13 0.44
N PRO A 124 9.17 -3.28 -0.83
CA PRO A 124 8.66 -2.50 -1.98
C PRO A 124 7.13 -2.51 -2.17
N LYS A 125 6.43 -3.53 -1.66
CA LYS A 125 4.99 -3.69 -1.88
C LYS A 125 4.12 -3.12 -0.75
N VAL A 126 4.71 -2.53 0.29
CA VAL A 126 3.98 -2.06 1.48
C VAL A 126 4.64 -0.81 2.06
N PRO A 127 3.91 0.33 2.09
CA PRO A 127 4.51 1.62 2.43
C PRO A 127 5.23 1.62 3.78
N ASN A 128 6.49 2.04 3.78
CA ASN A 128 7.41 2.04 4.92
C ASN A 128 7.46 3.40 5.67
N VAL A 129 6.30 3.93 6.04
CA VAL A 129 6.14 5.29 6.59
C VAL A 129 7.12 5.70 7.72
N ASN A 130 7.65 4.78 8.53
CA ASN A 130 8.66 5.05 9.56
C ASN A 130 9.91 5.84 9.11
N ASP A 131 10.47 5.58 7.93
CA ASP A 131 11.73 6.21 7.49
C ASP A 131 11.53 7.56 6.77
N HIS A 132 10.27 7.94 6.54
CA HIS A 132 9.88 9.08 5.69
C HIS A 132 9.52 10.35 6.48
N PHE A 133 9.33 10.25 7.80
CA PHE A 133 8.82 11.35 8.61
C PHE A 133 9.84 11.81 9.66
N ASP A 134 10.28 13.07 9.53
CA ASP A 134 11.11 13.77 10.55
C ASP A 134 10.22 14.71 11.40
N PRO A 135 9.62 14.22 12.51
CA PRO A 135 8.77 15.04 13.36
C PRO A 135 9.60 16.10 14.07
N LYS A 136 9.35 17.37 13.74
CA LYS A 136 10.03 18.52 14.33
C LYS A 136 9.15 19.29 15.30
N TYR A 137 9.64 19.43 16.52
CA TYR A 137 9.07 20.33 17.52
C TYR A 137 9.69 21.72 17.41
N THR A 138 8.89 22.74 17.72
CA THR A 138 9.40 24.09 17.95
C THR A 138 9.87 24.22 19.40
N ASP A 139 11.02 24.85 19.62
CA ASP A 139 11.51 25.06 20.99
C ASP A 139 10.59 26.01 21.77
N GLY A 140 10.32 25.67 23.03
CA GLY A 140 9.61 26.53 23.97
C GLY A 140 10.52 27.19 24.99
N SER A 141 10.02 28.24 25.64
CA SER A 141 10.70 28.87 26.78
C SER A 141 9.69 29.34 27.84
N GLY A 142 10.09 29.25 29.10
CA GLY A 142 9.23 29.56 30.24
C GLY A 142 9.99 30.12 31.43
N LYS A 143 9.25 30.63 32.41
CA LYS A 143 9.79 31.07 33.70
C LYS A 143 9.70 29.92 34.72
N PRO A 144 10.53 29.91 35.77
CA PRO A 144 10.38 28.96 36.86
C PRO A 144 8.95 28.98 37.44
N GLY A 145 8.37 27.80 37.65
CA GLY A 145 7.00 27.61 38.14
C GLY A 145 5.89 27.90 37.12
N SER A 146 6.22 28.08 35.82
CA SER A 146 5.22 28.25 34.77
C SER A 146 5.04 27.01 33.91
N GLU A 147 3.84 26.85 33.36
CA GLU A 147 3.52 25.85 32.35
C GLU A 147 3.86 26.39 30.96
N VAL A 148 4.61 25.61 30.18
CA VAL A 148 4.94 25.86 28.78
C VAL A 148 4.24 24.83 27.91
N LYS A 149 3.62 25.29 26.82
CA LYS A 149 3.01 24.42 25.81
C LYS A 149 3.82 24.49 24.53
N ILE A 150 4.13 23.32 24.00
CA ILE A 150 4.74 23.13 22.69
C ILE A 150 3.66 22.56 21.78
N ASP A 151 3.47 23.17 20.63
CA ASP A 151 2.52 22.69 19.63
C ASP A 151 2.93 21.29 19.13
N LYS A 152 1.97 20.58 18.53
CA LYS A 152 2.22 19.29 17.87
C LYS A 152 3.37 19.37 16.86
N PRO A 153 4.10 18.28 16.62
CA PRO A 153 5.24 18.31 15.71
C PRO A 153 4.78 18.56 14.27
N VAL A 154 5.65 19.22 13.50
CA VAL A 154 5.49 19.35 12.06
C VAL A 154 6.15 18.14 11.41
N PHE A 155 5.42 17.48 10.52
CA PHE A 155 5.91 16.37 9.73
C PHE A 155 6.38 16.90 8.38
N LYS A 156 7.55 16.42 7.96
CA LYS A 156 8.07 16.66 6.62
C LYS A 156 8.21 15.34 5.90
N ASP A 157 7.89 15.36 4.62
CA ASP A 157 8.16 14.25 3.70
C ASP A 157 9.65 14.20 3.31
N ASN A 158 10.05 13.20 2.54
CA ASN A 158 11.42 13.06 2.02
C ASN A 158 11.86 14.22 1.10
N ASN A 159 10.90 14.99 0.55
CA ASN A 159 11.16 16.18 -0.24
C ASN A 159 11.31 17.45 0.63
N GLY A 160 11.10 17.31 1.94
CA GLY A 160 11.16 18.38 2.93
C GLY A 160 9.90 19.25 2.97
N GLU A 161 8.84 18.88 2.24
CA GLU A 161 7.54 19.55 2.24
C GLU A 161 6.72 19.16 3.47
N GLU A 162 5.88 20.07 3.95
CA GLU A 162 5.06 19.82 5.15
C GLU A 162 3.90 18.89 4.81
N THR A 163 3.73 17.87 5.65
CA THR A 163 2.69 16.85 5.51
C THR A 163 2.06 16.54 6.87
N THR A 164 1.07 15.65 6.90
CA THR A 164 0.42 15.17 8.12
C THR A 164 0.96 13.79 8.49
N ALA A 165 1.05 13.52 9.79
CA ALA A 165 1.36 12.18 10.27
C ALA A 165 0.36 11.14 9.72
N PRO A 166 0.81 9.90 9.44
CA PRO A 166 -0.08 8.80 9.11
C PRO A 166 -1.20 8.61 10.13
N GLU A 167 -2.39 8.23 9.67
CA GLU A 167 -3.50 7.92 10.58
C GLU A 167 -3.11 6.76 11.51
N GLY A 168 -3.35 6.92 12.82
CA GLY A 168 -2.96 5.92 13.82
C GLY A 168 -1.57 6.12 14.44
N THR A 169 -0.80 7.12 14.00
CA THR A 169 0.46 7.54 14.65
C THR A 169 0.23 7.86 16.13
N LYS A 170 1.11 7.37 17.00
CA LYS A 170 1.04 7.57 18.45
C LYS A 170 2.26 8.31 18.96
N PHE A 171 2.03 9.20 19.92
CA PHE A 171 3.07 9.95 20.61
C PHE A 171 3.11 9.54 22.06
N THR A 172 4.29 9.15 22.52
CA THR A 172 4.50 8.76 23.92
C THR A 172 5.74 9.42 24.49
N LYS A 173 5.77 9.48 25.82
CA LYS A 173 6.90 10.02 26.57
C LYS A 173 8.09 9.07 26.45
N GLY A 174 9.22 9.55 25.96
CA GLY A 174 10.43 8.76 25.81
C GLY A 174 11.11 8.45 27.14
N GLU A 175 11.98 7.44 27.11
CA GLU A 175 12.76 7.05 28.28
C GLU A 175 13.63 8.22 28.78
N GLY A 176 13.62 8.46 30.09
CA GLY A 176 14.39 9.54 30.72
C GLY A 176 13.73 10.92 30.68
N ALA A 177 12.51 11.04 30.16
CA ALA A 177 11.83 12.33 30.13
C ALA A 177 11.54 12.88 31.55
N PRO A 178 11.80 14.20 31.80
CA PRO A 178 11.69 14.81 33.13
C PRO A 178 10.32 14.70 33.78
N GLU A 179 10.28 14.80 35.11
CA GLU A 179 9.02 15.00 35.86
C GLU A 179 8.37 16.34 35.45
N GLY A 180 7.03 16.40 35.47
CA GLY A 180 6.28 17.59 35.02
C GLY A 180 6.07 17.70 33.51
N VAL A 181 6.50 16.71 32.73
CA VAL A 181 6.29 16.64 31.27
C VAL A 181 5.13 15.71 30.93
N THR A 182 4.20 16.20 30.10
CA THR A 182 3.08 15.46 29.50
C THR A 182 3.18 15.52 27.98
N VAL A 183 3.05 14.36 27.31
CA VAL A 183 2.90 14.25 25.85
C VAL A 183 1.45 13.86 25.56
N ASN A 184 0.75 14.66 24.76
CA ASN A 184 -0.66 14.44 24.43
C ASN A 184 -0.81 13.50 23.22
N GLU A 185 -2.02 12.96 23.02
CA GLU A 185 -2.31 12.04 21.90
C GLU A 185 -2.08 12.65 20.51
N ASP A 186 -2.23 13.97 20.38
CA ASP A 186 -1.96 14.71 19.13
C ASP A 186 -0.48 15.06 18.93
N GLY A 187 0.38 14.63 19.85
CA GLY A 187 1.81 14.90 19.85
C GLY A 187 2.21 16.23 20.49
N SER A 188 1.29 17.10 20.89
CA SER A 188 1.64 18.34 21.61
C SER A 188 2.23 18.03 22.99
N ILE A 189 3.09 18.91 23.51
CA ILE A 189 3.81 18.70 24.78
C ILE A 189 3.47 19.82 25.76
N THR A 190 3.20 19.44 27.01
CA THR A 190 3.11 20.38 28.14
C THR A 190 4.26 20.13 29.10
N VAL A 191 4.98 21.19 29.47
CA VAL A 191 6.14 21.13 30.38
C VAL A 191 5.93 22.10 31.54
N GLU A 192 5.92 21.57 32.76
CA GLU A 192 6.01 22.37 33.98
C GLU A 192 7.47 22.70 34.27
N VAL A 193 7.84 23.99 34.24
CA VAL A 193 9.21 24.42 34.54
C VAL A 193 9.42 24.40 36.07
N PRO A 194 10.46 23.69 36.58
CA PRO A 194 10.74 23.66 38.02
C PRO A 194 10.87 25.06 38.64
N GLU A 195 10.33 25.27 39.85
CA GLU A 195 10.36 26.57 40.53
C GLU A 195 11.78 27.05 40.87
N ASP A 196 12.72 26.13 41.02
CA ASP A 196 14.13 26.38 41.32
C ASP A 196 15.01 26.50 40.06
N ALA A 197 14.40 26.42 38.87
CA ALA A 197 15.14 26.50 37.61
C ALA A 197 15.89 27.84 37.49
N THR A 198 17.17 27.78 37.14
CA THR A 198 17.99 28.96 36.87
C THR A 198 17.85 29.41 35.41
N PRO A 199 18.01 30.72 35.11
CA PRO A 199 18.03 31.19 33.73
C PRO A 199 19.08 30.45 32.88
N GLY A 200 18.64 29.90 31.75
CA GLY A 200 19.49 29.11 30.84
C GLY A 200 19.49 27.61 31.09
N SER A 201 18.77 27.11 32.10
CA SER A 201 18.51 25.68 32.27
C SER A 201 17.78 25.11 31.04
N LYS A 202 18.21 23.94 30.57
CA LYS A 202 17.58 23.20 29.48
C LYS A 202 16.75 22.05 30.04
N ILE A 203 15.56 21.85 29.48
CA ILE A 203 14.71 20.69 29.75
C ILE A 203 14.59 19.96 28.42
N GLU A 204 15.23 18.80 28.33
CA GLU A 204 15.16 17.95 27.15
C GLU A 204 14.02 16.95 27.34
N VAL A 205 13.10 16.91 26.37
CA VAL A 205 11.94 16.03 26.40
C VAL A 205 12.10 15.01 25.26
N PRO A 206 12.51 13.77 25.56
CA PRO A 206 12.46 12.71 24.57
C PRO A 206 10.99 12.33 24.32
N VAL A 207 10.63 12.23 23.04
CA VAL A 207 9.32 11.78 22.57
C VAL A 207 9.56 10.55 21.71
N VAL A 208 8.77 9.51 21.92
CA VAL A 208 8.74 8.32 21.06
C VAL A 208 7.51 8.46 20.17
N VAL A 209 7.75 8.47 18.86
CA VAL A 209 6.73 8.44 17.84
C VAL A 209 6.64 7.01 17.33
N THR A 210 5.45 6.42 17.37
CA THR A 210 5.16 5.08 16.88
C THR A 210 4.21 5.21 15.72
N TYR A 211 4.68 4.86 14.53
CA TYR A 211 3.88 4.86 13.32
C TYR A 211 3.08 3.54 13.23
N PRO A 212 1.97 3.51 12.49
CA PRO A 212 1.09 2.34 12.42
C PRO A 212 1.75 1.08 11.82
N ASP A 213 2.84 1.24 11.07
CA ASP A 213 3.66 0.19 10.43
C ASP A 213 4.71 -0.45 11.36
N GLY A 214 5.13 0.21 12.46
CA GLY A 214 5.94 -0.43 13.51
C GLY A 214 6.81 0.49 14.36
#